data_AF-A0A0F4ZAC1-F1
#
_entry.id   AF-A0A0F4ZAC1-F1
#
_cell.length_a   1.000
_cell.length_b   1.000
_cell.length_c   1.000
_cell.angle_alpha   90.00
_cell.angle_beta   90.00
_cell.angle_gamma   90.00
#
_symmetry.space_group_name_H-M   'P 1'
#
loop_
_entity.id
_entity.type
_entity.pdbx_description
1 polymer ?
#
loop_
_entity_poly.entity_id
_entity_poly.type
_entity_poly.pdbx_seq_one_letter_code
_entity_poly.pdbx_strand_id
1 'polypeptide(L)'
;MAATQTPAAPADQALPVRPKTADFDIVGCYNTLLAENPELTQPVAAIEALIAMLNASRTSTVYETLESTARYANQLKDAVRNPLPLTAGTDLFQQFLLSSLKQQESSGGRNAPAMSFDALRAALVQNGSLFAQRAREARNRIAAAGWRFVRDDQCVLTHGASRTVSTLLIRAAKESKARNNGSVRFRVVYVRDAWRVHESDRVVNELRAEGIAVAEIPSAAVAHVLAMLRQVHVVFVGAEAVTQDGGIISRLGTLQIARLARHANPPIPFYVAAEEHKFLRRLPRYQDDHDLGCSQSLLDFTTETSSHQPENPVDWTDHTYITNLITENGIKTPSYVTEQLIEIYGTLTPQTILDKIQFGITSGR
;
A
#
# COMPACT_ATOMS: atom_id res chain seq x y z
N MET A 1 79.32 -24.91 14.18
CA MET A 1 78.22 -25.90 14.39
C MET A 1 77.66 -25.64 15.77
N ALA A 2 76.41 -25.26 16.04
CA ALA A 2 75.19 -25.15 15.25
C ALA A 2 74.39 -23.95 15.83
N ALA A 3 73.73 -23.17 14.97
CA ALA A 3 72.81 -22.10 15.39
C ALA A 3 71.41 -22.69 15.54
N THR A 4 70.85 -22.57 16.74
CA THR A 4 69.53 -23.07 17.11
C THR A 4 68.46 -22.15 16.52
N GLN A 5 67.65 -22.65 15.59
CA GLN A 5 66.49 -21.96 15.02
C GLN A 5 65.31 -22.00 16.00
N THR A 6 64.72 -20.83 16.26
CA THR A 6 63.45 -20.66 16.98
C THR A 6 62.29 -20.90 16.00
N PRO A 7 61.22 -21.65 16.36
CA PRO A 7 60.09 -21.85 15.46
C PRO A 7 59.19 -20.59 15.43
N ALA A 8 58.86 -20.15 14.22
CA ALA A 8 57.93 -19.05 13.97
C ALA A 8 56.48 -19.46 14.27
N ALA A 9 55.71 -18.56 14.89
CA ALA A 9 54.29 -18.72 15.16
C ALA A 9 53.45 -18.78 13.86
N PRO A 10 52.32 -19.51 13.83
CA PRO A 10 51.49 -19.60 12.63
C PRO A 10 50.81 -18.24 12.36
N ALA A 11 50.91 -17.81 11.10
CA ALA A 11 50.24 -16.62 10.60
C ALA A 11 48.72 -16.76 10.71
N ASP A 12 48.09 -15.75 11.29
CA ASP A 12 46.65 -15.57 11.42
C ASP A 12 46.03 -15.49 10.01
N GLN A 13 45.49 -16.60 9.53
CA GLN A 13 44.77 -16.66 8.25
C GLN A 13 43.40 -16.01 8.45
N ALA A 14 43.35 -14.68 8.28
CA ALA A 14 42.11 -13.96 8.09
C ALA A 14 41.34 -14.60 6.91
N LEU A 15 40.13 -15.09 7.20
CA LEU A 15 39.20 -15.63 6.21
C LEU A 15 39.05 -14.64 5.04
N PRO A 16 39.02 -15.12 3.78
CA PRO A 16 38.92 -14.24 2.62
C PRO A 16 37.58 -13.52 2.64
N VAL A 17 37.61 -12.21 2.93
CA VAL A 17 36.47 -11.32 2.72
C VAL A 17 36.22 -11.25 1.22
N ARG A 18 35.15 -11.93 0.78
CA ARG A 18 34.67 -11.90 -0.60
C ARG A 18 34.49 -10.43 -1.05
N PRO A 19 34.93 -10.04 -2.26
CA PRO A 19 34.73 -8.68 -2.74
C PRO A 19 33.23 -8.40 -2.87
N LYS A 20 32.79 -7.24 -2.35
CA LYS A 20 31.42 -6.72 -2.46
C LYS A 20 31.01 -6.76 -3.94
N THR A 21 30.00 -7.57 -4.28
CA THR A 21 29.27 -7.46 -5.54
C THR A 21 28.79 -6.02 -5.69
N ALA A 22 28.89 -5.44 -6.90
CA ALA A 22 28.37 -4.11 -7.20
C ALA A 22 26.98 -3.93 -6.58
N ASP A 23 26.84 -2.97 -5.66
CA ASP A 23 25.60 -2.77 -4.92
C ASP A 23 24.46 -2.43 -5.91
N PHE A 24 23.36 -3.19 -5.84
CA PHE A 24 22.21 -3.00 -6.71
C PHE A 24 21.49 -1.69 -6.34
N ASP A 25 21.24 -0.82 -7.31
CA ASP A 25 20.50 0.42 -7.08
C ASP A 25 19.00 0.14 -6.95
N ILE A 26 18.57 -0.22 -5.74
CA ILE A 26 17.18 -0.52 -5.42
C ILE A 26 16.27 0.70 -5.56
N VAL A 27 16.78 1.89 -5.23
CA VAL A 27 15.99 3.14 -5.24
C VAL A 27 15.78 3.61 -6.68
N GLY A 28 16.83 3.57 -7.51
CA GLY A 28 16.72 3.83 -8.94
C GLY A 28 15.76 2.86 -9.62
N CYS A 29 15.88 1.56 -9.35
CA CYS A 29 14.97 0.55 -9.90
C CYS A 29 13.50 0.82 -9.52
N TYR A 30 13.24 1.09 -8.24
CA TYR A 30 11.90 1.43 -7.75
C TYR A 30 11.30 2.66 -8.45
N ASN A 31 12.08 3.73 -8.58
CA ASN A 31 11.62 4.96 -9.23
C ASN A 31 11.32 4.74 -10.73
N THR A 32 12.16 3.97 -11.42
CA THR A 32 11.93 3.59 -12.82
C THR A 32 10.64 2.79 -12.96
N LEU A 33 10.39 1.81 -12.10
CA LEU A 33 9.16 1.01 -12.12
C LEU A 33 7.90 1.87 -11.95
N LEU A 34 7.93 2.86 -11.06
CA LEU A 34 6.82 3.80 -10.88
C LEU A 34 6.61 4.72 -12.07
N ALA A 35 7.69 5.15 -12.73
CA ALA A 35 7.63 6.02 -13.91
C ALA A 35 7.10 5.27 -15.15
N GLU A 36 7.57 4.04 -15.38
CA GLU A 36 7.18 3.21 -16.53
C GLU A 36 5.76 2.65 -16.39
N ASN A 37 5.33 2.34 -15.15
CA ASN A 37 4.03 1.72 -14.89
C ASN A 37 3.19 2.54 -13.90
N PRO A 38 2.45 3.56 -14.38
CA PRO A 38 1.58 4.40 -13.54
C PRO A 38 0.47 3.64 -12.80
N GLU A 39 0.19 2.40 -13.19
CA GLU A 39 -0.80 1.51 -12.59
C GLU A 39 -0.28 0.77 -11.34
N LEU A 40 1.03 0.79 -11.09
CA LEU A 40 1.63 0.14 -9.91
C LEU A 40 1.33 0.90 -8.62
N THR A 41 0.99 0.16 -7.57
CA THR A 41 0.95 0.72 -6.21
C THR A 41 2.37 0.75 -5.65
N GLN A 42 2.64 1.70 -4.74
CA GLN A 42 3.95 1.78 -4.09
C GLN A 42 4.38 0.47 -3.40
N PRO A 43 3.49 -0.27 -2.67
CA PRO A 43 3.84 -1.59 -2.14
C PRO A 43 4.26 -2.57 -3.24
N VAL A 44 3.54 -2.61 -4.37
CA VAL A 44 3.82 -3.55 -5.46
C VAL A 44 5.11 -3.21 -6.19
N ALA A 45 5.37 -1.93 -6.45
CA ALA A 45 6.63 -1.48 -7.03
C ALA A 45 7.83 -1.83 -6.13
N ALA A 46 7.66 -1.76 -4.79
CA ALA A 46 8.70 -2.18 -3.85
C ALA A 46 8.96 -3.70 -3.93
N ILE A 47 7.91 -4.52 -4.06
CA ILE A 47 8.03 -5.97 -4.26
C ILE A 47 8.77 -6.28 -5.57
N GLU A 48 8.39 -5.65 -6.68
CA GLU A 48 9.04 -5.84 -7.98
C GLU A 48 10.52 -5.40 -7.95
N ALA A 49 10.85 -4.31 -7.28
CA ALA A 49 12.22 -3.86 -7.09
C ALA A 49 13.05 -4.89 -6.29
N LEU A 50 12.47 -5.49 -5.24
CA LEU A 50 13.13 -6.56 -4.47
C LEU A 50 13.31 -7.83 -5.30
N ILE A 51 12.34 -8.20 -6.14
CA ILE A 51 12.46 -9.34 -7.07
C ILE A 51 13.57 -9.07 -8.10
N ALA A 52 13.66 -7.86 -8.65
CA ALA A 52 14.72 -7.46 -9.55
C ALA A 52 16.10 -7.55 -8.88
N MET A 53 16.20 -7.10 -7.63
CA MET A 53 17.41 -7.25 -6.81
C MET A 53 17.80 -8.71 -6.61
N LEU A 54 16.83 -9.58 -6.27
CA LEU A 54 17.07 -11.02 -6.14
C LEU A 54 17.53 -11.65 -7.46
N ASN A 55 17.06 -11.14 -8.60
CA ASN A 55 17.50 -11.61 -9.90
C ASN A 55 18.89 -11.10 -10.30
N ALA A 56 19.33 -9.96 -9.76
CA ALA A 56 20.68 -9.45 -9.95
C ALA A 56 21.69 -10.08 -8.97
N SER A 57 21.25 -10.48 -7.77
CA SER A 57 22.12 -11.03 -6.75
C SER A 57 22.54 -12.48 -7.04
N ARG A 58 23.75 -12.86 -6.64
CA ARG A 58 24.25 -14.24 -6.67
C ARG A 58 24.37 -14.77 -5.24
N THR A 59 23.28 -14.74 -4.49
CA THR A 59 23.26 -15.30 -3.12
C THR A 59 23.27 -16.81 -3.19
N SER A 60 24.07 -17.43 -2.32
CA SER A 60 24.30 -18.89 -2.31
C SER A 60 23.53 -19.59 -1.20
N THR A 61 23.07 -18.84 -0.20
CA THR A 61 22.38 -19.40 0.97
C THR A 61 21.06 -18.70 1.24
N VAL A 62 20.18 -19.42 1.93
CA VAL A 62 18.89 -18.92 2.40
C VAL A 62 19.06 -17.72 3.32
N TYR A 63 19.99 -17.80 4.27
CA TYR A 63 20.27 -16.73 5.23
C TYR A 63 20.74 -15.44 4.53
N GLU A 64 21.71 -15.55 3.62
CA GLU A 64 22.24 -14.42 2.85
C GLU A 64 21.14 -13.72 2.03
N THR A 65 20.17 -14.49 1.52
CA THR A 65 19.03 -13.95 0.75
C THR A 65 18.05 -13.18 1.63
N LEU A 66 17.71 -13.72 2.81
CA LEU A 66 16.84 -13.06 3.76
C LEU A 66 17.48 -11.78 4.30
N GLU A 67 18.77 -11.83 4.65
CA GLU A 67 19.54 -10.68 5.11
C GLU A 67 19.65 -9.61 4.03
N SER A 68 19.98 -9.99 2.79
CA SER A 68 20.03 -9.06 1.66
C SER A 68 18.69 -8.40 1.40
N THR A 69 17.60 -9.18 1.41
CA THR A 69 16.24 -8.66 1.21
C THR A 69 15.86 -7.67 2.31
N ALA A 70 16.18 -7.96 3.57
CA ALA A 70 15.96 -7.05 4.68
C ALA A 70 16.75 -5.75 4.55
N ARG A 71 18.03 -5.85 4.17
CA ARG A 71 18.91 -4.70 3.94
C ARG A 71 18.38 -3.78 2.85
N TYR A 72 18.06 -4.31 1.67
CA TYR A 72 17.54 -3.51 0.55
C TYR A 72 16.13 -2.97 0.81
N ALA A 73 15.29 -3.70 1.55
CA ALA A 73 13.99 -3.19 1.99
C ALA A 73 14.14 -1.97 2.90
N ASN A 74 15.06 -2.01 3.87
CA ASN A 74 15.32 -0.87 4.75
C ASN A 74 15.91 0.32 3.98
N GLN A 75 16.87 0.07 3.08
CA GLN A 75 17.42 1.11 2.21
C GLN A 75 16.33 1.81 1.39
N LEU A 76 15.34 1.06 0.89
CA LEU A 76 14.22 1.63 0.14
C LEU A 76 13.28 2.44 1.04
N LYS A 77 13.02 1.97 2.27
CA LYS A 77 12.20 2.69 3.27
C LYS A 77 12.86 4.01 3.67
N ASP A 78 14.17 4.02 3.88
CA ASP A 78 14.92 5.22 4.28
C ASP A 78 15.00 6.27 3.15
N ALA A 79 14.82 5.85 1.89
CA ALA A 79 14.86 6.72 0.72
C ALA A 79 13.58 7.55 0.51
N VAL A 80 12.48 7.25 1.24
CA VAL A 80 11.19 7.94 1.07
C VAL A 80 10.73 8.60 2.38
N ARG A 81 10.06 9.75 2.28
CA ARG A 81 9.52 10.44 3.47
C ARG A 81 8.40 9.67 4.17
N ASN A 82 7.53 9.03 3.37
CA ASN A 82 6.49 8.14 3.87
C ASN A 82 6.85 6.67 3.56
N PRO A 83 7.45 5.93 4.50
CA PRO A 83 7.87 4.55 4.29
C PRO A 83 6.72 3.54 4.43
N LEU A 84 5.53 3.96 4.86
CA LEU A 84 4.45 3.06 5.23
C LEU A 84 3.91 2.21 4.06
N PRO A 85 3.66 2.77 2.85
CA PRO A 85 3.20 1.96 1.73
C PRO A 85 4.25 0.92 1.31
N LEU A 86 5.53 1.29 1.37
CA LEU A 86 6.64 0.39 1.08
C LEU A 86 6.71 -0.71 2.15
N THR A 87 6.58 -0.34 3.43
CA THR A 87 6.59 -1.28 4.55
C THR A 87 5.55 -2.38 4.38
N ALA A 88 4.33 -2.04 3.93
CA ALA A 88 3.30 -3.05 3.66
C ALA A 88 3.77 -4.07 2.61
N GLY A 89 4.34 -3.60 1.50
CA GLY A 89 4.82 -4.47 0.43
C GLY A 89 6.05 -5.28 0.81
N THR A 90 7.05 -4.65 1.42
CA THR A 90 8.30 -5.31 1.79
C THR A 90 8.11 -6.34 2.88
N ASP A 91 7.27 -6.07 3.89
CA ASP A 91 7.06 -6.97 5.01
C ASP A 91 6.26 -8.21 4.56
N LEU A 92 5.26 -8.00 3.69
CA LEU A 92 4.51 -9.08 3.06
C LEU A 92 5.44 -9.98 2.22
N PHE A 93 6.35 -9.38 1.45
CA PHE A 93 7.31 -10.12 0.64
C PHE A 93 8.35 -10.89 1.47
N GLN A 94 8.86 -10.30 2.54
CA GLN A 94 9.77 -11.00 3.46
C GLN A 94 9.08 -12.19 4.13
N GLN A 95 7.85 -12.00 4.60
CA GLN A 95 7.05 -13.07 5.21
C GLN A 95 6.79 -14.21 4.22
N PHE A 96 6.54 -13.87 2.96
CA PHE A 96 6.41 -14.82 1.87
C PHE A 96 7.67 -15.63 1.65
N LEU A 97 8.82 -14.98 1.50
CA LEU A 97 10.10 -15.66 1.35
C LEU A 97 10.36 -16.60 2.54
N LEU A 98 10.21 -16.10 3.76
CA LEU A 98 10.38 -16.89 4.98
C LEU A 98 9.49 -18.13 5.00
N SER A 99 8.23 -17.98 4.64
CA SER A 99 7.26 -19.07 4.65
C SER A 99 7.58 -20.11 3.56
N SER A 100 7.85 -19.66 2.34
CA SER A 100 8.24 -20.56 1.23
C SER A 100 9.49 -21.36 1.55
N LEU A 101 10.44 -20.78 2.27
CA LEU A 101 11.67 -21.45 2.70
C LEU A 101 11.42 -22.46 3.82
N LYS A 102 10.61 -22.13 4.84
CA LYS A 102 10.28 -23.05 5.95
C LYS A 102 9.53 -24.31 5.51
N GLN A 103 8.65 -24.21 4.51
CA GLN A 103 7.94 -25.37 3.97
C GLN A 103 8.88 -26.37 3.28
N GLN A 104 10.06 -25.93 2.84
CA GLN A 104 11.10 -26.82 2.31
C GLN A 104 11.73 -27.69 3.40
N GLU A 105 11.98 -27.13 4.58
CA GLU A 105 12.55 -27.87 5.72
C GLU A 105 11.57 -28.90 6.30
N SER A 106 10.27 -28.57 6.28
CA SER A 106 9.21 -29.44 6.82
C SER A 106 8.77 -30.56 5.87
N SER A 107 9.06 -30.43 4.56
CA SER A 107 8.69 -31.41 3.52
C SER A 107 9.78 -32.46 3.26
N GLY A 108 10.67 -32.70 4.24
CA GLY A 108 11.75 -33.71 4.23
C GLY A 108 11.32 -35.18 4.13
N GLY A 109 10.18 -35.48 3.49
CA GLY A 109 9.80 -36.80 3.03
C GLY A 109 10.57 -37.14 1.75
N ARG A 110 11.27 -38.29 1.77
CA ARG A 110 12.32 -38.74 0.84
C ARG A 110 12.04 -38.76 -0.68
N ASN A 111 10.92 -38.26 -1.23
CA ASN A 111 10.58 -38.46 -2.64
C ASN A 111 9.79 -37.32 -3.35
N ALA A 112 9.70 -36.11 -2.81
CA ALA A 112 9.16 -34.96 -3.57
C ALA A 112 10.32 -34.16 -4.20
N PRO A 113 10.27 -33.77 -5.50
CA PRO A 113 11.31 -32.93 -6.07
C PRO A 113 11.32 -31.60 -5.33
N ALA A 114 12.39 -31.35 -4.58
CA ALA A 114 12.63 -30.07 -3.94
C ALA A 114 12.55 -28.98 -5.01
N MET A 115 11.67 -27.98 -4.86
CA MET A 115 11.88 -26.74 -5.61
C MET A 115 13.25 -26.23 -5.18
N SER A 116 14.24 -26.26 -6.08
CA SER A 116 15.54 -25.63 -5.82
C SER A 116 15.30 -24.17 -5.40
N PHE A 117 16.17 -23.60 -4.57
CA PHE A 117 16.18 -22.16 -4.32
C PHE A 117 16.14 -21.36 -5.64
N ASP A 118 16.81 -21.88 -6.66
CA ASP A 118 16.76 -21.34 -8.03
C ASP A 118 15.37 -21.43 -8.66
N ALA A 119 14.59 -22.46 -8.33
CA ALA A 119 13.21 -22.60 -8.78
C ALA A 119 12.26 -21.60 -8.09
N LEU A 120 12.46 -21.29 -6.80
CA LEU A 120 11.71 -20.22 -6.11
C LEU A 120 12.04 -18.85 -6.72
N ARG A 121 13.33 -18.58 -6.95
CA ARG A 121 13.77 -17.36 -7.65
C ARG A 121 13.20 -17.27 -9.06
N ALA A 122 13.29 -18.34 -9.84
CA ALA A 122 12.74 -18.39 -11.19
C ALA A 122 11.22 -18.18 -11.17
N ALA A 123 10.49 -18.80 -10.22
CA ALA A 123 9.06 -18.59 -10.04
C ALA A 123 8.73 -17.14 -9.67
N LEU A 124 9.53 -16.48 -8.82
CA LEU A 124 9.31 -15.07 -8.47
C LEU A 124 9.53 -14.13 -9.65
N VAL A 125 10.60 -14.35 -10.41
CA VAL A 125 10.91 -13.56 -11.60
C VAL A 125 9.86 -13.78 -12.69
N GLN A 126 9.45 -15.03 -12.93
CA GLN A 126 8.41 -15.37 -13.90
C GLN A 126 7.05 -14.77 -13.51
N ASN A 127 6.77 -14.65 -12.21
CA ASN A 127 5.54 -14.08 -11.69
C ASN A 127 5.63 -12.56 -11.40
N GLY A 128 6.74 -11.88 -11.73
CA GLY A 128 6.91 -10.45 -11.49
C GLY A 128 5.79 -9.60 -12.12
N SER A 129 5.50 -9.83 -13.41
CA SER A 129 4.43 -9.14 -14.14
C SER A 129 3.01 -9.44 -13.62
N LEU A 130 2.86 -10.53 -12.90
CA LEU A 130 1.59 -10.97 -12.34
C LEU A 130 1.18 -10.10 -11.15
N PHE A 131 2.13 -9.48 -10.44
CA PHE A 131 1.85 -8.55 -9.35
C PHE A 131 1.15 -7.27 -9.84
N ALA A 132 1.70 -6.64 -10.88
CA ALA A 132 1.10 -5.49 -11.54
C ALA A 132 -0.31 -5.78 -12.07
N GLN A 133 -0.51 -6.95 -12.70
CA GLN A 133 -1.82 -7.39 -13.17
C GLN A 133 -2.80 -7.55 -12.01
N ARG A 134 -2.39 -8.25 -10.94
CA ARG A 134 -3.24 -8.51 -9.77
C ARG A 134 -3.63 -7.24 -9.03
N ALA A 135 -2.72 -6.27 -8.92
CA ALA A 135 -3.03 -4.96 -8.34
C ALA A 135 -4.15 -4.26 -9.12
N ARG A 136 -4.14 -4.33 -10.46
CA ARG A 136 -5.24 -3.82 -11.31
C ARG A 136 -6.54 -4.59 -11.09
N GLU A 137 -6.47 -5.92 -11.05
CA GLU A 137 -7.65 -6.76 -10.81
C GLU A 137 -8.25 -6.52 -9.41
N ALA A 138 -7.43 -6.31 -8.38
CA ALA A 138 -7.87 -5.95 -7.04
C ALA A 138 -8.69 -4.65 -7.05
N ARG A 139 -8.21 -3.61 -7.73
CA ARG A 139 -8.99 -2.35 -7.90
C ARG A 139 -10.32 -2.59 -8.60
N ASN A 140 -10.35 -3.45 -9.63
CA ASN A 140 -11.60 -3.79 -10.32
C ASN A 140 -12.57 -4.54 -9.41
N ARG A 141 -12.09 -5.45 -8.57
CA ARG A 141 -12.91 -6.15 -7.57
C ARG A 141 -13.45 -5.22 -6.49
N ILE A 142 -12.62 -4.31 -5.99
CA ILE A 142 -13.05 -3.28 -5.04
C ILE A 142 -14.16 -2.42 -5.65
N ALA A 143 -13.98 -1.97 -6.90
CA ALA A 143 -15.01 -1.23 -7.62
C ALA A 143 -16.30 -2.06 -7.79
N ALA A 144 -16.20 -3.36 -8.10
CA ALA A 144 -17.34 -4.26 -8.21
C ALA A 144 -18.08 -4.49 -6.88
N ALA A 145 -17.35 -4.52 -5.76
CA ALA A 145 -17.93 -4.64 -4.43
C ALA A 145 -18.59 -3.33 -3.94
N GLY A 146 -17.99 -2.19 -4.29
CA GLY A 146 -18.34 -0.89 -3.71
C GLY A 146 -19.32 -0.03 -4.49
N TRP A 147 -19.47 -0.21 -5.81
CA TRP A 147 -20.24 0.74 -6.65
C TRP A 147 -21.70 0.91 -6.21
N ARG A 148 -22.31 -0.12 -5.60
CA ARG A 148 -23.72 -0.10 -5.14
C ARG A 148 -23.98 0.87 -3.98
N PHE A 149 -22.94 1.32 -3.30
CA PHE A 149 -23.05 2.35 -2.26
C PHE A 149 -23.20 3.76 -2.86
N VAL A 150 -22.96 3.93 -4.15
CA VAL A 150 -23.25 5.15 -4.90
C VAL A 150 -24.62 4.98 -5.54
N ARG A 151 -25.64 5.64 -4.98
CA ARG A 151 -27.03 5.55 -5.47
C ARG A 151 -27.39 6.77 -6.31
N ASP A 152 -28.45 6.60 -7.07
CA ASP A 152 -29.04 7.68 -7.86
C ASP A 152 -29.50 8.81 -6.93
N ASP A 153 -29.38 10.03 -7.43
CA ASP A 153 -29.64 11.32 -6.78
C ASP A 153 -28.78 11.61 -5.53
N GLN A 154 -27.77 10.77 -5.25
CA GLN A 154 -26.79 11.04 -4.19
C GLN A 154 -25.68 11.98 -4.64
N CYS A 155 -25.04 12.55 -3.62
CA CYS A 155 -23.82 13.31 -3.76
C CYS A 155 -22.73 12.67 -2.92
N VAL A 156 -21.65 12.31 -3.59
CA VAL A 156 -20.47 11.68 -3.00
C VAL A 156 -19.45 12.76 -2.68
N LEU A 157 -18.81 12.71 -1.51
CA LEU A 157 -17.60 13.50 -1.26
C LEU A 157 -16.37 12.60 -1.35
N THR A 158 -15.31 13.10 -1.99
CA THR A 158 -14.02 12.40 -2.08
C THR A 158 -12.84 13.36 -1.98
N HIS A 159 -11.68 12.83 -1.61
CA HIS A 159 -10.44 13.56 -1.43
C HIS A 159 -9.23 12.70 -1.86
N GLY A 160 -8.18 13.37 -2.32
CA GLY A 160 -6.97 12.75 -2.84
C GLY A 160 -7.11 12.20 -4.26
N ALA A 161 -6.12 11.45 -4.72
CA ALA A 161 -6.09 10.85 -6.06
C ALA A 161 -6.01 9.32 -6.00
N SER A 162 -6.90 8.75 -5.18
CA SER A 162 -7.00 7.29 -5.06
C SER A 162 -7.55 6.67 -6.34
N ARG A 163 -6.68 5.95 -7.04
CA ARG A 163 -7.06 5.15 -8.23
C ARG A 163 -8.22 4.20 -7.93
N THR A 164 -8.22 3.57 -6.75
CA THR A 164 -9.28 2.65 -6.34
C THR A 164 -10.64 3.35 -6.21
N VAL A 165 -10.66 4.57 -5.66
CA VAL A 165 -11.88 5.38 -5.58
C VAL A 165 -12.32 5.86 -6.97
N SER A 166 -11.39 6.33 -7.81
CA SER A 166 -11.71 6.68 -9.20
C SER A 166 -12.33 5.50 -9.95
N THR A 167 -11.72 4.31 -9.91
CA THR A 167 -12.26 3.10 -10.55
C THR A 167 -13.66 2.75 -10.02
N LEU A 168 -13.89 2.89 -8.71
CA LEU A 168 -15.21 2.66 -8.09
C LEU A 168 -16.26 3.65 -8.61
N LEU A 169 -15.94 4.95 -8.65
CA LEU A 169 -16.87 5.98 -9.12
C LEU A 169 -17.14 5.87 -10.63
N ILE A 170 -16.12 5.53 -11.42
CA ILE A 170 -16.26 5.27 -12.86
C ILE A 170 -17.16 4.05 -13.10
N ARG A 171 -16.98 2.97 -12.31
CA ARG A 171 -17.86 1.79 -12.35
C ARG A 171 -19.30 2.19 -12.02
N ALA A 172 -19.51 2.99 -10.97
CA ALA A 172 -20.82 3.49 -10.58
C ALA A 172 -21.46 4.36 -11.67
N ALA A 173 -20.68 5.20 -12.37
CA ALA A 173 -21.16 5.99 -13.49
C ALA A 173 -21.63 5.12 -14.65
N LYS A 174 -20.86 4.09 -15.02
CA LYS A 174 -21.25 3.13 -16.07
C LYS A 174 -22.55 2.40 -15.73
N GLU A 175 -22.69 1.93 -14.49
CA GLU A 175 -23.93 1.29 -14.01
C GLU A 175 -25.11 2.26 -13.88
N SER A 176 -24.86 3.53 -13.55
CA SER A 176 -25.90 4.57 -13.60
C SER A 176 -26.37 4.81 -15.03
N LYS A 177 -25.45 4.96 -16.00
CA LYS A 177 -25.80 5.19 -17.41
C LYS A 177 -26.63 4.04 -17.97
N ALA A 178 -26.27 2.80 -17.65
CA ALA A 178 -27.01 1.60 -18.06
C ALA A 178 -28.45 1.59 -17.53
N ARG A 179 -28.68 2.08 -16.30
CA ARG A 179 -30.01 2.14 -15.66
C ARG A 179 -30.83 3.38 -16.05
N ASN A 180 -30.17 4.48 -16.40
CA ASN A 180 -30.79 5.81 -16.54
C ASN A 180 -30.67 6.40 -17.94
N ASN A 181 -30.88 5.57 -18.96
CA ASN A 181 -30.94 5.99 -20.37
C ASN A 181 -29.72 6.82 -20.82
N GLY A 182 -28.53 6.40 -20.39
CA GLY A 182 -27.26 7.05 -20.73
C GLY A 182 -26.82 8.19 -19.81
N SER A 183 -27.60 8.54 -18.79
CA SER A 183 -27.29 9.64 -17.86
C SER A 183 -26.69 9.16 -16.53
N VAL A 184 -25.71 9.90 -16.01
CA VAL A 184 -25.19 9.70 -14.65
C VAL A 184 -26.07 10.48 -13.67
N ARG A 185 -26.70 9.79 -12.72
CA ARG A 185 -27.65 10.37 -11.75
C ARG A 185 -27.06 10.66 -10.38
N PHE A 186 -25.74 10.71 -10.23
CA PHE A 186 -25.11 11.16 -8.99
C PHE A 186 -24.09 12.25 -9.30
N ARG A 187 -23.71 13.00 -8.26
CA ARG A 187 -22.72 14.07 -8.35
C ARG A 187 -21.60 13.86 -7.33
N VAL A 188 -20.45 14.48 -7.58
CA VAL A 188 -19.27 14.38 -6.73
C VAL A 188 -18.84 15.76 -6.26
N VAL A 189 -18.60 15.90 -4.96
CA VAL A 189 -17.82 16.98 -4.36
C VAL A 189 -16.39 16.47 -4.20
N TYR A 190 -15.46 17.10 -4.90
CA TYR A 190 -14.05 16.77 -4.85
C TYR A 190 -13.29 17.81 -4.02
N VAL A 191 -12.66 17.36 -2.92
CA VAL A 191 -11.84 18.21 -2.06
C VAL A 191 -10.42 18.30 -2.64
N ARG A 192 -10.06 19.49 -3.12
CA ARG A 192 -8.75 19.78 -3.74
C ARG A 192 -7.60 19.59 -2.75
N ASP A 193 -6.55 18.93 -3.21
CA ASP A 193 -5.30 18.77 -2.47
C ASP A 193 -4.36 19.93 -2.81
N ALA A 194 -3.96 20.71 -1.81
CA ALA A 194 -3.10 21.88 -1.99
C ALA A 194 -1.65 21.51 -2.34
N TRP A 195 -1.18 20.32 -1.94
CA TRP A 195 0.18 19.85 -2.18
C TRP A 195 0.31 19.08 -3.50
N ARG A 196 -0.81 18.56 -4.03
CA ARG A 196 -0.83 17.68 -5.23
C ARG A 196 -1.85 18.13 -6.28
N VAL A 197 -1.76 19.40 -6.67
CA VAL A 197 -2.71 20.07 -7.59
C VAL A 197 -2.92 19.29 -8.90
N HIS A 198 -1.84 18.84 -9.54
CA HIS A 198 -1.91 18.11 -10.81
C HIS A 198 -2.65 16.77 -10.69
N GLU A 199 -2.52 16.09 -9.55
CA GLU A 199 -3.23 14.84 -9.33
C GLU A 199 -4.73 15.08 -9.12
N SER A 200 -5.10 16.19 -8.46
CA SER A 200 -6.48 16.64 -8.36
C SER A 200 -7.09 16.95 -9.72
N ASP A 201 -6.38 17.69 -10.58
CA ASP A 201 -6.83 18.00 -11.94
C ASP A 201 -7.10 16.72 -12.74
N ARG A 202 -6.18 15.75 -12.67
CA ARG A 202 -6.33 14.46 -13.34
C ARG A 202 -7.61 13.75 -12.92
N VAL A 203 -7.84 13.59 -11.62
CA VAL A 203 -9.01 12.85 -11.08
C VAL A 203 -10.31 13.54 -11.48
N VAL A 204 -10.36 14.87 -11.36
CA VAL A 204 -11.56 15.63 -11.74
C VAL A 204 -11.86 15.47 -13.23
N ASN A 205 -10.84 15.55 -14.09
CA ASN A 205 -10.99 15.36 -15.53
C ASN A 205 -11.44 13.92 -15.87
N GLU A 206 -10.88 12.90 -15.24
CA GLU A 206 -11.29 11.50 -15.38
C GLU A 206 -12.77 11.30 -15.04
N LEU A 207 -13.23 11.85 -13.91
CA LEU A 207 -14.62 11.74 -13.48
C LEU A 207 -15.58 12.50 -14.41
N ARG A 208 -15.21 13.72 -14.83
CA ARG A 208 -16.01 14.53 -15.77
C ARG A 208 -16.10 13.88 -17.15
N ALA A 209 -15.02 13.26 -17.63
CA ALA A 209 -15.02 12.52 -18.90
C ALA A 209 -16.02 11.36 -18.89
N GLU A 210 -16.30 10.78 -17.72
CA GLU A 210 -17.32 9.76 -17.53
C GLU A 210 -18.74 10.33 -17.33
N GLY A 211 -18.94 11.64 -17.53
CA GLY A 211 -20.23 12.30 -17.43
C GLY A 211 -20.72 12.54 -15.99
N ILE A 212 -19.83 12.42 -15.00
CA ILE A 212 -20.13 12.71 -13.61
C ILE A 212 -20.06 14.22 -13.39
N ALA A 213 -21.09 14.82 -12.79
CA ALA A 213 -21.04 16.22 -12.38
C ALA A 213 -20.12 16.37 -11.15
N VAL A 214 -19.01 17.12 -11.30
CA VAL A 214 -18.00 17.31 -10.25
C VAL A 214 -17.89 18.78 -9.84
N ALA A 215 -18.15 19.06 -8.57
CA ALA A 215 -17.89 20.33 -7.91
C ALA A 215 -16.57 20.25 -7.12
N GLU A 216 -15.65 21.18 -7.37
CA GLU A 216 -14.35 21.24 -6.70
C GLU A 216 -14.42 22.23 -5.55
N ILE A 217 -13.93 21.84 -4.37
CA ILE A 217 -13.91 22.71 -3.19
C ILE A 217 -12.52 22.71 -2.53
N PRO A 218 -12.10 23.81 -1.89
CA PRO A 218 -10.92 23.80 -1.03
C PRO A 218 -11.21 23.02 0.26
N SER A 219 -10.16 22.50 0.91
CA SER A 219 -10.27 21.79 2.20
C SER A 219 -10.99 22.61 3.28
N ALA A 220 -10.79 23.92 3.31
CA ALA A 220 -11.45 24.84 4.24
C ALA A 220 -12.99 24.87 4.10
N ALA A 221 -13.54 24.52 2.93
CA ALA A 221 -14.99 24.54 2.69
C ALA A 221 -15.70 23.24 3.13
N VAL A 222 -14.95 22.19 3.51
CA VAL A 222 -15.52 20.86 3.82
C VAL A 222 -16.57 20.93 4.91
N ALA A 223 -16.29 21.60 6.02
CA ALA A 223 -17.23 21.70 7.14
C ALA A 223 -18.54 22.40 6.71
N HIS A 224 -18.45 23.46 5.93
CA HIS A 224 -19.61 24.18 5.43
C HIS A 224 -20.44 23.32 4.48
N VAL A 225 -19.80 22.62 3.55
CA VAL A 225 -20.49 21.74 2.58
C VAL A 225 -21.14 20.53 3.25
N LEU A 226 -20.49 19.94 4.26
CA LEU A 226 -21.08 18.84 5.04
C LEU A 226 -22.26 19.29 5.91
N ALA A 227 -22.26 20.55 6.37
CA ALA A 227 -23.35 21.14 7.14
C ALA A 227 -24.55 21.57 6.27
N MET A 228 -24.37 21.76 4.95
CA MET A 228 -25.48 22.05 4.04
C MET A 228 -26.44 20.87 4.01
N LEU A 229 -27.72 21.14 4.27
CA LEU A 229 -28.76 20.13 4.36
C LEU A 229 -28.79 19.26 3.10
N ARG A 230 -28.53 17.95 3.28
CA ARG A 230 -28.60 16.92 2.24
C ARG A 230 -27.67 17.16 1.03
N GLN A 231 -26.58 17.90 1.21
CA GLN A 231 -25.64 18.14 0.12
C GLN A 231 -24.66 16.98 -0.09
N VAL A 232 -24.26 16.26 0.96
CA VAL A 232 -23.37 15.09 0.88
C VAL A 232 -24.02 13.90 1.57
N HIS A 233 -23.97 12.74 0.92
CA HIS A 233 -24.68 11.54 1.37
C HIS A 233 -23.72 10.41 1.78
N VAL A 234 -22.51 10.42 1.23
CA VAL A 234 -21.51 9.38 1.47
C VAL A 234 -20.13 9.94 1.18
N VAL A 235 -19.13 9.51 1.95
CA VAL A 235 -17.72 9.82 1.72
C VAL A 235 -16.99 8.56 1.25
N PHE A 236 -16.20 8.69 0.18
CA PHE A 236 -15.24 7.68 -0.24
C PHE A 236 -13.83 8.26 -0.26
N VAL A 237 -12.91 7.61 0.45
CA VAL A 237 -11.48 7.92 0.40
C VAL A 237 -10.67 6.67 0.09
N GLY A 238 -9.44 6.88 -0.40
CA GLY A 238 -8.45 5.81 -0.46
C GLY A 238 -7.57 5.78 0.78
N ALA A 239 -6.73 4.75 0.85
CA ALA A 239 -5.65 4.65 1.82
C ALA A 239 -4.32 4.42 1.12
N GLU A 240 -3.26 5.04 1.65
CA GLU A 240 -1.87 4.70 1.32
C GLU A 240 -1.45 3.43 2.07
N ALA A 241 -1.88 3.32 3.34
CA ALA A 241 -1.75 2.12 4.15
C ALA A 241 -2.93 1.96 5.12
N VAL A 242 -3.18 0.73 5.58
CA VAL A 242 -4.22 0.41 6.56
C VAL A 242 -3.58 -0.18 7.81
N THR A 243 -3.84 0.39 8.97
CA THR A 243 -3.21 0.02 10.25
C THR A 243 -3.87 -1.23 10.83
N GLN A 244 -3.23 -1.84 11.83
CA GLN A 244 -3.61 -3.17 12.33
C GLN A 244 -5.04 -3.23 12.89
N ASP A 245 -5.51 -2.16 13.50
CA ASP A 245 -6.86 -1.94 14.03
C ASP A 245 -7.91 -1.60 12.95
N GLY A 246 -7.48 -1.46 11.70
CA GLY A 246 -8.31 -1.07 10.57
C GLY A 246 -8.45 0.45 10.39
N GLY A 247 -7.66 1.24 11.11
CA GLY A 247 -7.45 2.65 10.79
C GLY A 247 -6.71 2.82 9.46
N ILE A 248 -6.63 4.04 8.96
CA ILE A 248 -5.99 4.31 7.66
C ILE A 248 -4.97 5.42 7.75
N ILE A 249 -3.96 5.35 6.89
CA ILE A 249 -3.03 6.42 6.65
C ILE A 249 -3.27 6.88 5.22
N SER A 250 -3.61 8.15 5.08
CA SER A 250 -4.01 8.74 3.81
C SER A 250 -3.55 10.19 3.74
N ARG A 251 -3.89 10.88 2.65
CA ARG A 251 -3.46 12.27 2.44
C ARG A 251 -4.00 13.18 3.52
N LEU A 252 -3.19 14.19 3.87
CA LEU A 252 -3.52 15.16 4.89
C LEU A 252 -4.89 15.81 4.63
N GLY A 253 -5.74 15.81 5.65
CA GLY A 253 -7.12 16.27 5.57
C GLY A 253 -8.16 15.15 5.61
N THR A 254 -7.75 13.88 5.42
CA THR A 254 -8.64 12.73 5.50
C THR A 254 -9.26 12.60 6.91
N LEU A 255 -8.45 12.77 7.96
CA LEU A 255 -8.97 12.77 9.35
C LEU A 255 -10.00 13.87 9.59
N GLN A 256 -9.78 15.06 9.02
CA GLN A 256 -10.70 16.19 9.18
C GLN A 256 -12.06 15.87 8.56
N ILE A 257 -12.05 15.33 7.33
CA ILE A 257 -13.27 14.89 6.64
C ILE A 257 -13.97 13.80 7.46
N ALA A 258 -13.24 12.80 7.96
CA ALA A 258 -13.80 11.69 8.72
C ALA A 258 -14.48 12.15 10.01
N ARG A 259 -13.83 13.06 10.76
CA ARG A 259 -14.40 13.66 11.97
C ARG A 259 -15.64 14.47 11.67
N LEU A 260 -15.62 15.30 10.63
CA LEU A 260 -16.77 16.12 10.25
C LEU A 260 -17.94 15.26 9.76
N ALA A 261 -17.68 14.22 8.96
CA ALA A 261 -18.69 13.28 8.50
C ALA A 261 -19.38 12.54 9.66
N ARG A 262 -18.62 12.13 10.68
CA ARG A 262 -19.16 11.48 11.88
C ARG A 262 -20.07 12.41 12.69
N HIS A 263 -19.74 13.70 12.77
CA HIS A 263 -20.51 14.70 13.53
C HIS A 263 -21.58 15.41 12.71
N ALA A 264 -21.70 15.10 11.41
CA ALA A 264 -22.81 15.58 10.59
C ALA A 264 -24.14 15.07 11.16
N ASN A 265 -25.22 15.79 10.86
CA ASN A 265 -26.57 15.42 11.30
C ASN A 265 -27.52 15.26 10.09
N PRO A 266 -27.86 14.03 9.69
CA PRO A 266 -27.42 12.75 10.25
C PRO A 266 -25.94 12.43 9.94
N PRO A 267 -25.30 11.51 10.69
CA PRO A 267 -23.93 11.09 10.41
C PRO A 267 -23.79 10.54 8.99
N ILE A 268 -22.73 10.96 8.30
CA ILE A 268 -22.46 10.58 6.91
C ILE A 268 -21.55 9.34 6.91
N PRO A 269 -21.91 8.25 6.21
CA PRO A 269 -21.06 7.07 6.10
C PRO A 269 -19.71 7.41 5.46
N PHE A 270 -18.64 6.89 6.05
CA PHE A 270 -17.27 7.09 5.61
C PHE A 270 -16.66 5.75 5.18
N TYR A 271 -16.56 5.55 3.88
CA TYR A 271 -16.01 4.33 3.29
C TYR A 271 -14.58 4.53 2.83
N VAL A 272 -13.76 3.51 3.04
CA VAL A 272 -12.38 3.47 2.54
C VAL A 272 -12.27 2.37 1.51
N ALA A 273 -11.83 2.72 0.30
CA ALA A 273 -11.49 1.75 -0.73
C ALA A 273 -9.97 1.50 -0.71
N ALA A 274 -9.55 0.29 -0.33
CA ALA A 274 -8.14 -0.05 -0.17
C ALA A 274 -7.88 -1.53 -0.49
N GLU A 275 -6.76 -1.78 -1.14
CA GLU A 275 -6.26 -3.12 -1.43
C GLU A 275 -5.63 -3.77 -0.19
N GLU A 276 -5.76 -5.10 -0.03
CA GLU A 276 -5.28 -5.81 1.17
C GLU A 276 -3.75 -5.85 1.30
N HIS A 277 -3.04 -5.73 0.18
CA HIS A 277 -1.57 -5.61 0.17
C HIS A 277 -1.05 -4.28 0.76
N LYS A 278 -1.94 -3.40 1.24
CA LYS A 278 -1.61 -2.17 1.98
C LYS A 278 -1.76 -2.32 3.50
N PHE A 279 -2.11 -3.51 3.99
CA PHE A 279 -2.31 -3.75 5.41
C PHE A 279 -0.97 -3.81 6.15
N LEU A 280 -0.90 -3.10 7.28
CA LEU A 280 0.29 -2.96 8.10
C LEU A 280 0.08 -3.55 9.48
N ARG A 281 1.08 -4.29 9.96
CA ARG A 281 1.18 -4.72 11.36
C ARG A 281 1.77 -3.60 12.23
N ARG A 282 1.13 -2.43 12.19
CA ARG A 282 1.46 -1.24 12.97
C ARG A 282 0.18 -0.69 13.60
N LEU A 283 0.28 -0.28 14.84
CA LEU A 283 -0.82 0.30 15.60
C LEU A 283 -0.41 1.70 16.10
N PRO A 284 -0.76 2.75 15.35
CA PRO A 284 -0.49 4.12 15.79
C PRO A 284 -1.30 4.44 17.06
N ARG A 285 -0.68 5.19 17.97
CA ARG A 285 -1.37 5.74 19.15
C ARG A 285 -1.79 7.19 18.95
N TYR A 286 -0.98 7.94 18.22
CA TYR A 286 -1.13 9.38 17.98
C TYR A 286 -0.81 9.72 16.52
N GLN A 287 -1.07 10.97 16.11
CA GLN A 287 -0.76 11.44 14.75
C GLN A 287 0.74 11.56 14.48
N ASP A 288 1.51 11.86 15.53
CA ASP A 288 2.95 12.05 15.54
C ASP A 288 3.70 10.82 16.03
N ASP A 289 3.06 9.65 15.96
CA ASP A 289 3.65 8.40 16.42
C ASP A 289 4.92 8.06 15.62
N HIS A 290 6.08 8.22 16.27
CA HIS A 290 7.38 7.92 15.69
C HIS A 290 7.50 6.47 15.20
N ASP A 291 6.70 5.54 15.75
CA ASP A 291 6.70 4.13 15.32
C ASP A 291 6.15 3.94 13.89
N LEU A 292 5.50 4.96 13.31
CA LEU A 292 5.10 4.98 11.90
C LEU A 292 6.27 5.24 10.94
N GLY A 293 7.36 5.85 11.43
CA GLY A 293 8.52 6.19 10.60
C GLY A 293 8.26 7.27 9.55
N CYS A 294 7.09 7.93 9.54
CA CYS A 294 6.83 9.07 8.68
C CYS A 294 7.58 10.30 9.18
N SER A 295 8.53 10.80 8.39
CA SER A 295 9.20 12.06 8.68
C SER A 295 8.43 13.21 8.00
N GLN A 296 7.55 13.88 8.75
CA GLN A 296 6.83 15.06 8.28
C GLN A 296 6.87 16.19 9.32
N SER A 297 7.33 17.37 8.90
CA SER A 297 7.32 18.57 9.75
C SER A 297 6.13 19.45 9.34
N LEU A 298 4.99 19.26 10.02
CA LEU A 298 3.79 20.09 9.81
C LEU A 298 3.85 21.41 10.60
N LEU A 299 4.62 21.43 11.68
CA LEU A 299 4.75 22.57 12.59
C LEU A 299 6.18 23.09 12.49
N ASP A 300 6.36 24.18 11.75
CA ASP A 300 7.64 24.88 11.63
C ASP A 300 7.51 26.29 12.21
N PHE A 301 7.90 26.42 13.48
CA PHE A 301 7.86 27.68 14.21
C PHE A 301 9.13 28.48 13.93
N THR A 302 9.01 29.55 13.16
CA THR A 302 10.10 30.47 12.81
C THR A 302 9.62 31.92 12.94
N THR A 303 10.52 32.81 13.35
CA THR A 303 10.28 34.26 13.45
C THR A 303 10.88 35.04 12.29
N GLU A 304 11.79 34.42 11.53
CA GLU A 304 12.62 35.12 10.53
C GLU A 304 12.19 34.82 9.10
N THR A 305 11.74 33.59 8.84
CA THR A 305 11.41 33.12 7.50
C THR A 305 9.98 32.61 7.45
N SER A 306 9.45 32.39 6.24
CA SER A 306 8.21 31.63 6.10
C SER A 306 8.44 30.18 6.52
N SER A 307 7.45 29.59 7.20
CA SER A 307 7.45 28.18 7.57
C SER A 307 7.59 27.29 6.34
N HIS A 308 8.48 26.30 6.43
CA HIS A 308 8.62 25.24 5.47
C HIS A 308 7.30 24.47 5.33
N GLN A 309 6.84 24.30 4.09
CA GLN A 309 5.65 23.51 3.80
C GLN A 309 6.03 22.03 3.67
N PRO A 310 5.32 21.12 4.33
CA PRO A 310 5.59 19.69 4.21
C PRO A 310 5.42 19.24 2.76
N GLU A 311 6.28 18.34 2.31
CA GLU A 311 6.10 17.68 1.03
C GLU A 311 5.17 16.49 1.21
N ASN A 312 4.01 16.51 0.52
CA ASN A 312 3.13 15.36 0.42
C ASN A 312 2.68 14.75 1.78
N PRO A 313 2.19 15.58 2.72
CA PRO A 313 1.87 15.13 4.07
C PRO A 313 0.71 14.12 4.11
N VAL A 314 0.72 13.28 5.14
CA VAL A 314 -0.31 12.27 5.43
C VAL A 314 -0.87 12.47 6.83
N ASP A 315 -2.08 11.99 7.06
CA ASP A 315 -2.65 11.85 8.40
C ASP A 315 -3.14 10.43 8.65
N TRP A 316 -3.21 10.08 9.94
CA TRP A 316 -3.83 8.84 10.39
C TRP A 316 -5.30 9.10 10.71
N THR A 317 -6.19 8.22 10.26
CA THR A 317 -7.61 8.24 10.62
C THR A 317 -7.94 6.97 11.38
N ASP A 318 -8.36 7.14 12.63
CA ASP A 318 -8.73 6.06 13.52
C ASP A 318 -9.92 5.24 12.98
N HIS A 319 -9.89 3.93 13.25
CA HIS A 319 -10.89 2.98 12.77
C HIS A 319 -12.31 3.30 13.23
N THR A 320 -12.49 4.00 14.36
CA THR A 320 -13.80 4.38 14.90
C THR A 320 -14.56 5.33 13.99
N TYR A 321 -13.89 6.10 13.12
CA TYR A 321 -14.54 6.98 12.15
C TYR A 321 -14.99 6.25 10.88
N ILE A 322 -14.39 5.10 10.57
CA ILE A 322 -14.61 4.34 9.34
C ILE A 322 -15.87 3.50 9.46
N THR A 323 -16.78 3.61 8.49
CA THR A 323 -17.99 2.78 8.42
C THR A 323 -17.66 1.37 7.95
N ASN A 324 -17.03 1.26 6.77
CA ASN A 324 -16.53 -0.02 6.24
C ASN A 324 -15.30 0.20 5.36
N LEU A 325 -14.48 -0.84 5.29
CA LEU A 325 -13.43 -1.01 4.30
C LEU A 325 -14.01 -1.75 3.09
N ILE A 326 -13.69 -1.31 1.88
CA ILE A 326 -14.06 -1.97 0.64
C ILE A 326 -12.77 -2.53 0.05
N THR A 327 -12.60 -3.85 0.16
CA THR A 327 -11.44 -4.59 -0.32
C THR A 327 -11.82 -5.47 -1.51
N GLU A 328 -10.82 -6.07 -2.14
CA GLU A 328 -11.00 -7.02 -3.22
C GLU A 328 -11.76 -8.30 -2.79
N ASN A 329 -11.82 -8.58 -1.48
CA ASN A 329 -12.60 -9.66 -0.87
C ASN A 329 -13.95 -9.20 -0.32
N GLY A 330 -14.40 -8.01 -0.75
CA GLY A 330 -15.73 -7.47 -0.45
C GLY A 330 -15.72 -6.39 0.62
N ILE A 331 -16.87 -6.23 1.26
CA ILE A 331 -17.10 -5.15 2.23
C ILE A 331 -16.80 -5.69 3.62
N LYS A 332 -15.94 -4.99 4.36
CA LYS A 332 -15.36 -5.46 5.61
C LYS A 332 -15.53 -4.41 6.70
N THR A 333 -15.67 -4.86 7.94
CA THR A 333 -15.52 -3.99 9.11
C THR A 333 -14.03 -3.74 9.36
N PRO A 334 -13.65 -2.65 10.07
CA PRO A 334 -12.24 -2.43 10.39
C PRO A 334 -11.54 -3.59 11.11
N SER A 335 -12.27 -4.34 11.96
CA SER A 335 -11.76 -5.52 12.67
C SER A 335 -11.21 -6.63 11.76
N TYR A 336 -11.68 -6.69 10.50
CA TYR A 336 -11.20 -7.65 9.51
C TYR A 336 -9.69 -7.56 9.29
N VAL A 337 -9.10 -6.37 9.39
CA VAL A 337 -7.67 -6.17 9.14
C VAL A 337 -6.83 -6.95 10.15
N THR A 338 -7.22 -6.92 11.42
CA THR A 338 -6.55 -7.71 12.47
C THR A 338 -6.63 -9.21 12.19
N GLU A 339 -7.81 -9.72 11.81
CA GLU A 339 -8.01 -11.13 11.45
C GLU A 339 -7.09 -11.54 10.27
N GLN A 340 -7.03 -10.69 9.24
CA GLN A 340 -6.21 -10.93 8.07
C GLN A 340 -4.71 -10.92 8.39
N LEU A 341 -4.26 -10.01 9.25
CA LEU A 341 -2.86 -9.96 9.68
C LEU A 341 -2.51 -11.18 10.54
N ILE A 342 -3.39 -11.62 11.44
CA ILE A 342 -3.19 -12.87 12.19
C ILE A 342 -3.10 -14.06 11.24
N GLU A 343 -3.90 -14.10 10.19
CA GLU A 343 -3.81 -15.17 9.20
C GLU A 343 -2.52 -15.09 8.35
N ILE A 344 -2.03 -13.91 7.97
CA ILE A 344 -0.77 -13.76 7.21
C ILE A 344 0.45 -14.13 8.07
N TYR A 345 0.45 -13.73 9.33
CA TYR A 345 1.64 -13.77 10.19
C TYR A 345 1.57 -14.85 11.29
N GLY A 346 0.38 -15.37 11.59
CA GLY A 346 0.11 -16.32 12.67
C GLY A 346 -0.04 -17.78 12.21
N THR A 347 -0.44 -18.05 10.96
CA THR A 347 -0.33 -19.39 10.38
C THR A 347 0.94 -19.50 9.55
N LEU A 348 1.75 -20.52 9.81
CA LEU A 348 3.01 -20.80 9.09
C LEU A 348 2.78 -21.30 7.65
N THR A 349 1.59 -21.15 7.07
CA THR A 349 1.22 -21.74 5.77
C THR A 349 1.58 -20.80 4.62
N PRO A 350 2.60 -21.14 3.79
CA PRO A 350 3.03 -20.26 2.70
C PRO A 350 1.98 -20.14 1.62
N GLN A 351 1.05 -21.09 1.53
CA GLN A 351 -0.09 -21.06 0.62
C GLN A 351 -1.06 -19.91 0.92
N THR A 352 -1.28 -19.54 2.18
CA THR A 352 -2.17 -18.42 2.53
C THR A 352 -1.52 -17.07 2.24
N ILE A 353 -0.20 -17.00 2.43
CA ILE A 353 0.59 -15.81 2.08
C ILE A 353 0.72 -15.70 0.57
N LEU A 354 1.00 -16.81 -0.12
CA LEU A 354 0.89 -16.92 -1.57
C LEU A 354 -0.48 -16.50 -2.00
N ASP A 355 -1.58 -16.98 -1.43
CA ASP A 355 -2.93 -16.58 -1.82
C ASP A 355 -3.20 -15.09 -1.54
N LYS A 356 -2.62 -14.46 -0.52
CA LYS A 356 -2.76 -13.01 -0.34
C LYS A 356 -1.82 -12.19 -1.23
N ILE A 357 -0.79 -12.83 -1.75
CA ILE A 357 0.20 -12.31 -2.71
C ILE A 357 -0.17 -12.68 -4.16
N GLN A 358 -1.02 -13.69 -4.37
CA GLN A 358 -1.33 -14.40 -5.62
C GLN A 358 -2.83 -14.56 -5.91
N PHE A 359 -3.67 -14.77 -4.89
CA PHE A 359 -5.13 -14.94 -4.94
C PHE A 359 -5.85 -13.76 -4.27
N GLY A 360 -5.82 -12.62 -4.95
CA GLY A 360 -7.10 -11.93 -5.08
C GLY A 360 -8.00 -12.73 -6.04
N ILE A 361 -8.57 -13.86 -5.60
CA ILE A 361 -9.69 -14.69 -6.14
C ILE A 361 -9.35 -16.19 -6.05
N THR A 362 -9.97 -16.92 -5.12
CA THR A 362 -10.95 -17.98 -5.44
C THR A 362 -11.99 -18.16 -4.33
N SER A 363 -13.25 -17.92 -4.73
CA SER A 363 -14.53 -18.51 -4.35
C SER A 363 -14.89 -18.79 -2.88
N GLY A 364 -15.88 -18.02 -2.43
CA GLY A 364 -17.16 -18.50 -1.87
C GLY A 364 -17.18 -19.85 -1.15
N ARG A 365 -17.36 -19.77 0.16
CA ARG A 365 -18.47 -20.44 0.84
C ARG A 365 -19.26 -19.43 1.64
#